data_AF-A0A3C1KYR7-F1
#
_entry.id   AF-A0A3C1KYR7-F1
#
_cell.length_a   1.000
_cell.length_b   1.000
_cell.length_c   1.000
_cell.angle_alpha   90.00
_cell.angle_beta   90.00
_cell.angle_gamma   90.00
#
_symmetry.space_group_name_H-M   'P 1'
#
loop_
_entity.id
_entity.type
_entity.pdbx_description
1 polymer ?
#
loop_
_entity_poly.entity_id
_entity_poly.type
_entity_poly.pdbx_seq_one_letter_code
_entity_poly.pdbx_strand_id
1 'polypeptide(L)'
;PLEPSLKFNLKKPIDDLRLYVGCSTDDIKLGKAFISAYYPGTELGTQLKERFKGDDYQPWAMSMAFHCDKPWFFDQSPETVDDLPKDRNDFLSTARHEIGHCLGLLNAAIAKSQVQTIEDAPYFTGKHAVEVFGGPVPLEADARHIKNGLMSGGTEARMDPSTKKGTRKWPTPVDIAILKDIGYEIVSLKP
;
A
#
# COMPACT_ATOMS: atom_id res chain seq x y z
N PRO A 1 37.36 -2.22 1.08
CA PRO A 1 36.91 -1.55 2.32
C PRO A 1 35.45 -1.92 2.60
N LEU A 2 35.22 -2.71 3.65
CA LEU A 2 33.86 -2.97 4.13
C LEU A 2 33.26 -1.62 4.57
N GLU A 3 32.12 -1.26 4.00
CA GLU A 3 31.31 -0.11 4.43
C GLU A 3 31.24 -0.07 5.96
N PRO A 4 31.41 1.10 6.60
CA PRO A 4 31.32 1.22 8.05
C PRO A 4 29.98 0.63 8.50
N SER A 5 30.02 -0.20 9.54
CA SER A 5 28.87 -0.97 10.01
C SER A 5 27.64 -0.07 10.12
N LEU A 6 26.65 -0.32 9.27
CA LEU A 6 25.40 0.42 9.24
C LEU A 6 24.73 0.22 10.60
N LYS A 7 24.89 1.19 11.51
CA LYS A 7 24.20 1.17 12.80
C LYS A 7 22.78 1.67 12.56
N PHE A 8 21.81 0.76 12.59
CA PHE A 8 20.39 1.11 12.55
C PHE A 8 20.07 2.07 13.71
N ASN A 9 19.74 3.32 13.39
CA ASN A 9 19.31 4.29 14.38
C ASN A 9 17.80 4.18 14.56
N LEU A 10 17.38 3.62 15.69
CA LEU A 10 15.98 3.39 16.00
C LEU A 10 15.28 4.61 16.64
N LYS A 11 16.03 5.67 16.92
CA LYS A 11 15.52 6.93 17.48
C LYS A 11 15.20 7.98 16.42
N LYS A 12 15.50 7.70 15.15
CA LYS A 12 15.16 8.57 14.02
C LYS A 12 14.04 7.95 13.18
N PRO A 13 13.17 8.76 12.57
CA PRO A 13 12.27 8.30 11.51
C PRO A 13 13.06 7.62 10.40
N ILE A 14 12.41 6.69 9.70
CA ILE A 14 12.95 6.15 8.45
C ILE A 14 12.71 7.18 7.35
N ASP A 15 13.75 7.51 6.61
CA ASP A 15 13.73 8.35 5.41
C ASP A 15 13.77 7.52 4.12
N ASP A 16 14.22 6.26 4.19
CA ASP A 16 14.37 5.37 3.03
C ASP A 16 13.62 4.03 3.18
N LEU A 17 12.86 3.65 2.15
CA LEU A 17 12.22 2.33 2.03
C LEU A 17 12.92 1.47 0.97
N ARG A 18 13.40 0.28 1.34
CA ARG A 18 13.92 -0.70 0.38
C ARG A 18 12.85 -1.69 -0.05
N LEU A 19 12.61 -1.79 -1.36
CA LEU A 19 11.69 -2.74 -1.97
C LEU A 19 12.44 -3.80 -2.77
N TYR A 20 12.26 -5.07 -2.43
CA TYR A 20 12.73 -6.20 -3.22
C TYR A 20 11.63 -6.66 -4.16
N VAL A 21 11.86 -6.52 -5.46
CA VAL A 21 10.84 -6.80 -6.49
C VAL A 21 11.23 -8.03 -7.29
N GLY A 22 10.29 -8.95 -7.45
CA GLY A 22 10.46 -10.12 -8.31
C GLY A 22 9.25 -10.37 -9.20
N CYS A 23 9.33 -11.43 -10.00
CA CYS A 23 8.15 -12.04 -10.61
C CYS A 23 7.92 -13.42 -9.99
N SER A 24 6.66 -13.85 -9.94
CA SER A 24 6.28 -15.20 -9.49
C SER A 24 5.21 -15.80 -10.41
N THR A 25 5.22 -17.11 -10.54
CA THR A 25 4.17 -17.92 -11.19
C THR A 25 3.27 -18.63 -10.18
N ASP A 26 3.43 -18.32 -8.88
CA ASP A 26 2.59 -18.83 -7.80
C ASP A 26 1.16 -18.27 -7.92
N ASP A 27 0.27 -18.73 -7.03
CA ASP A 27 -1.12 -18.25 -6.95
C ASP A 27 -1.21 -16.80 -6.41
N ILE A 28 -0.81 -15.86 -7.28
CA ILE A 28 -0.98 -14.42 -7.12
C ILE A 28 -1.85 -13.90 -8.28
N LYS A 29 -2.81 -13.01 -8.01
CA LYS A 29 -3.69 -12.52 -9.09
C LYS A 29 -2.94 -11.66 -10.11
N LEU A 30 -2.32 -10.59 -9.63
CA LEU A 30 -1.61 -9.60 -10.45
C LEU A 30 -0.29 -9.21 -9.76
N GLY A 31 -0.38 -8.80 -8.50
CA GLY A 31 0.74 -8.54 -7.62
C GLY A 31 0.46 -9.06 -6.21
N LYS A 32 1.51 -9.08 -5.39
CA LYS A 32 1.38 -9.30 -3.95
C LYS A 32 2.59 -8.72 -3.20
N ALA A 33 2.32 -7.92 -2.18
CA ALA A 33 3.31 -7.36 -1.27
C ALA A 33 3.39 -8.08 0.09
N PHE A 34 4.59 -8.10 0.67
CA PHE A 34 4.90 -8.72 1.96
C PHE A 34 5.93 -7.91 2.75
N ILE A 35 5.89 -8.08 4.08
CA ILE A 35 6.96 -7.61 4.97
C ILE A 35 8.14 -8.58 4.83
N SER A 36 9.33 -8.06 4.49
CA SER A 36 10.56 -8.89 4.40
C SER A 36 11.45 -8.77 5.64
N ALA A 37 11.21 -7.76 6.47
CA ALA A 37 11.96 -7.49 7.69
C ALA A 37 11.58 -8.44 8.83
N TYR A 38 12.18 -9.63 8.87
CA TYR A 38 11.97 -10.60 9.95
C TYR A 38 13.29 -10.95 10.65
N TYR A 39 13.43 -10.53 11.91
CA TYR A 39 14.62 -10.80 12.72
C TYR A 39 14.23 -11.12 14.18
N PRO A 40 13.65 -12.30 14.47
CA PRO A 40 13.08 -12.61 15.78
C PRO A 40 14.14 -12.91 16.85
N GLY A 41 13.75 -12.85 18.12
CA GLY A 41 14.53 -13.39 19.24
C GLY A 41 15.69 -12.49 19.72
N THR A 42 15.77 -11.25 19.25
CA THR A 42 16.79 -10.27 19.68
C THR A 42 16.14 -8.96 20.09
N GLU A 43 16.84 -8.15 20.89
CA GLU A 43 16.39 -6.80 21.24
C GLU A 43 16.21 -5.92 19.99
N LEU A 44 17.18 -5.95 19.08
CA LEU A 44 17.11 -5.28 17.77
C LEU A 44 15.88 -5.74 16.99
N GLY A 45 15.60 -7.04 16.98
CA GLY A 45 14.42 -7.64 16.37
C GLY A 45 13.11 -7.10 16.89
N THR A 46 12.99 -7.00 18.21
CA THR A 46 11.83 -6.39 18.88
C THR A 46 11.68 -4.93 18.48
N GLN A 47 12.77 -4.16 18.49
CA GLN A 47 12.74 -2.74 18.10
C GLN A 47 12.38 -2.54 16.62
N LEU A 48 12.87 -3.40 15.72
CA LEU A 48 12.51 -3.37 14.29
C LEU A 48 11.04 -3.74 14.07
N LYS A 49 10.47 -4.61 14.91
CA LYS A 49 9.07 -4.98 14.86
C LYS A 49 8.15 -3.83 15.30
N GLU A 50 8.57 -3.02 16.27
CA GLU A 50 7.80 -1.83 16.69
C GLU A 50 7.62 -0.83 15.54
N ARG A 51 8.59 -0.72 14.64
CA ARG A 51 8.43 0.12 13.43
C ARG A 51 7.28 -0.31 12.51
N PHE A 52 6.83 -1.56 12.59
CA PHE A 52 5.67 -2.06 11.83
C PHE A 52 4.39 -2.14 12.66
N LYS A 53 4.50 -2.13 13.99
CA LYS A 53 3.40 -2.44 14.91
C LYS A 53 2.97 -1.29 15.81
N GLY A 54 3.81 -0.27 15.95
CA GLY A 54 3.52 0.90 16.75
C GLY A 54 2.48 1.81 16.12
N ASP A 55 2.26 2.94 16.79
CA ASP A 55 1.29 3.95 16.40
C ASP A 55 1.72 4.79 15.18
N ASP A 56 2.95 4.57 14.71
CA ASP A 56 3.48 5.15 13.48
C ASP A 56 4.06 4.01 12.62
N TYR A 57 3.54 3.88 11.40
CA TYR A 57 3.98 2.83 10.49
C TYR A 57 5.21 3.27 9.70
N GLN A 58 6.36 2.71 10.07
CA GLN A 58 7.67 3.07 9.54
C GLN A 58 8.38 1.85 8.90
N PRO A 59 7.94 1.38 7.72
CA PRO A 59 8.56 0.24 7.05
C PRO A 59 9.95 0.62 6.52
N TRP A 60 10.91 -0.30 6.59
CA TRP A 60 12.28 -0.10 6.05
C TRP A 60 12.68 -1.12 4.98
N ALA A 61 12.08 -2.31 4.98
CA ALA A 61 12.34 -3.33 3.98
C ALA A 61 11.09 -4.19 3.72
N MET A 62 10.68 -4.25 2.46
CA MET A 62 9.52 -4.98 1.99
C MET A 62 9.84 -5.74 0.69
N SER A 63 9.01 -6.72 0.35
CA SER A 63 9.10 -7.44 -0.92
C SER A 63 7.76 -7.43 -1.61
N MET A 64 7.80 -7.49 -2.94
CA MET A 64 6.62 -7.69 -3.76
C MET A 64 6.96 -8.54 -4.97
N ALA A 65 5.96 -9.28 -5.43
CA ALA A 65 6.04 -10.04 -6.67
C ALA A 65 4.89 -9.69 -7.59
N PHE A 66 5.16 -9.66 -8.89
CA PHE A 66 4.14 -9.56 -9.94
C PHE A 66 4.03 -10.88 -10.69
N HIS A 67 2.84 -11.20 -11.17
CA HIS A 67 2.64 -12.44 -11.92
C HIS A 67 3.42 -12.37 -13.24
N CYS A 68 4.33 -13.33 -13.49
CA CYS A 68 5.24 -13.28 -14.63
C CYS A 68 4.50 -13.25 -15.99
N ASP A 69 3.42 -14.03 -16.12
CA ASP A 69 2.76 -14.26 -17.41
C ASP A 69 1.50 -13.41 -17.69
N LYS A 70 1.22 -12.38 -16.89
CA LYS A 70 0.06 -11.52 -17.16
C LYS A 70 0.37 -10.59 -18.33
N PRO A 71 -0.66 -10.20 -19.12
CA PRO A 71 -0.48 -9.27 -20.23
C PRO A 71 -0.26 -7.85 -19.70
N TRP A 72 0.98 -7.53 -19.32
CA TRP A 72 1.36 -6.24 -18.78
C TRP A 72 1.55 -5.19 -19.85
N PHE A 73 1.18 -3.96 -19.52
CA PHE A 73 1.59 -2.74 -20.21
C PHE A 73 2.58 -1.99 -19.32
N PHE A 74 3.77 -1.74 -19.88
CA PHE A 74 4.82 -0.93 -19.25
C PHE A 74 4.87 0.41 -19.98
N ASP A 75 4.15 1.37 -19.42
CA ASP A 75 4.00 2.71 -19.97
C ASP A 75 5.36 3.42 -20.06
N GLN A 76 5.65 3.99 -21.24
CA GLN A 76 6.87 4.76 -21.51
C GLN A 76 6.68 6.27 -21.29
N SER A 77 5.42 6.72 -21.16
CA SER A 77 4.97 8.09 -20.92
C SER A 77 3.94 8.13 -19.77
N PRO A 78 4.32 7.70 -18.55
CA PRO A 78 3.39 7.53 -17.42
C PRO A 78 2.72 8.81 -16.90
N GLU A 79 3.15 9.97 -17.38
CA GLU A 79 2.55 11.27 -17.17
C GLU A 79 1.22 11.46 -17.91
N THR A 80 0.95 10.70 -18.98
CA THR A 80 -0.33 10.69 -19.70
C THR A 80 -1.06 9.34 -19.54
N VAL A 81 -2.23 9.23 -20.18
CA VAL A 81 -3.09 8.03 -20.16
C VAL A 81 -3.69 7.72 -21.53
N ASP A 82 -3.15 8.32 -22.59
CA ASP A 82 -3.65 8.29 -23.97
C ASP A 82 -3.21 7.04 -24.75
N ASP A 83 -2.26 6.28 -24.24
CA ASP A 83 -1.65 5.11 -24.88
C ASP A 83 -2.05 3.76 -24.26
N LEU A 84 -2.89 3.76 -23.22
CA LEU A 84 -3.26 2.58 -22.45
C LEU A 84 -4.01 1.53 -23.32
N PRO A 85 -3.40 0.34 -23.56
CA PRO A 85 -4.05 -0.69 -24.37
C PRO A 85 -5.22 -1.34 -23.62
N LYS A 86 -6.37 -1.46 -24.28
CA LYS A 86 -7.62 -1.96 -23.69
C LYS A 86 -7.57 -3.42 -23.23
N ASP A 87 -6.62 -4.22 -23.74
CA ASP A 87 -6.47 -5.65 -23.46
C ASP A 87 -5.35 -5.99 -22.47
N ARG A 88 -4.59 -4.98 -22.01
CA ARG A 88 -3.47 -5.11 -21.09
C ARG A 88 -3.78 -4.59 -19.68
N ASN A 89 -3.13 -5.18 -18.68
CA ASN A 89 -3.09 -4.65 -17.32
C ASN A 89 -2.02 -3.56 -17.25
N ASP A 90 -2.36 -2.38 -16.76
CA ASP A 90 -1.38 -1.31 -16.53
C ASP A 90 -0.48 -1.68 -15.34
N PHE A 91 0.80 -1.97 -15.62
CA PHE A 91 1.75 -2.40 -14.59
C PHE A 91 1.95 -1.32 -13.52
N LEU A 92 1.99 -0.04 -13.94
CA LEU A 92 2.19 1.08 -13.04
C LEU A 92 1.05 1.21 -12.02
N SER A 93 -0.20 1.02 -12.45
CA SER A 93 -1.32 0.91 -11.53
C SER A 93 -1.05 -0.21 -10.54
N THR A 94 -0.87 -1.47 -10.98
CA THR A 94 -0.66 -2.61 -10.06
C THR A 94 0.50 -2.39 -9.10
N ALA A 95 1.64 -1.87 -9.57
CA ALA A 95 2.79 -1.55 -8.73
C ALA A 95 2.43 -0.56 -7.62
N ARG A 96 1.65 0.49 -7.92
CA ARG A 96 1.17 1.44 -6.89
C ARG A 96 0.27 0.80 -5.84
N HIS A 97 -0.52 -0.21 -6.19
CA HIS A 97 -1.35 -0.94 -5.22
C HIS A 97 -0.48 -1.73 -4.24
N GLU A 98 0.47 -2.48 -4.77
CA GLU A 98 1.38 -3.28 -3.95
C GLU A 98 2.29 -2.38 -3.11
N ILE A 99 2.76 -1.26 -3.66
CA ILE A 99 3.46 -0.22 -2.89
C ILE A 99 2.55 0.32 -1.79
N GLY A 100 1.26 0.53 -2.04
CA GLY A 100 0.28 0.93 -1.02
C GLY A 100 0.24 -0.05 0.15
N HIS A 101 0.17 -1.35 -0.12
CA HIS A 101 0.29 -2.39 0.91
C HIS A 101 1.64 -2.39 1.63
N CYS A 102 2.74 -2.10 0.93
CA CYS A 102 4.07 -1.94 1.53
C CYS A 102 4.13 -0.73 2.47
N LEU A 103 3.43 0.35 2.13
CA LEU A 103 3.26 1.55 2.96
C LEU A 103 2.18 1.36 4.04
N GLY A 104 1.63 0.15 4.18
CA GLY A 104 0.78 -0.21 5.32
C GLY A 104 -0.73 -0.01 5.09
N LEU A 105 -1.16 0.47 3.92
CA LEU A 105 -2.59 0.61 3.60
C LEU A 105 -3.32 -0.72 3.81
N LEU A 106 -4.23 -0.70 4.81
CA LEU A 106 -5.06 -1.83 5.24
C LEU A 106 -4.28 -3.12 5.61
N ASN A 107 -2.96 -3.01 5.78
CA ASN A 107 -2.07 -4.13 6.06
C ASN A 107 -1.28 -3.95 7.37
N ALA A 108 -0.94 -2.71 7.71
CA ALA A 108 -0.28 -2.34 8.95
C ALA A 108 -1.11 -2.70 10.19
N ALA A 109 -0.45 -2.91 11.34
CA ALA A 109 -1.14 -3.20 12.58
C ALA A 109 -2.05 -2.03 13.02
N ILE A 110 -1.54 -0.79 12.92
CA ILE A 110 -2.31 0.42 13.17
C ILE A 110 -3.48 0.61 12.19
N ALA A 111 -3.36 0.18 10.93
CA ALA A 111 -4.49 0.21 10.00
C ALA A 111 -5.58 -0.77 10.47
N LYS A 112 -5.18 -1.98 10.85
CA LYS A 112 -6.10 -3.04 11.28
C LYS A 112 -6.77 -2.74 12.62
N SER A 113 -6.10 -2.04 13.54
CA SER A 113 -6.72 -1.62 14.81
C SER A 113 -7.82 -0.57 14.60
N GLN A 114 -7.86 0.06 13.43
CA GLN A 114 -8.88 1.03 13.03
C GLN A 114 -9.96 0.40 12.12
N VAL A 115 -10.08 -0.93 12.10
CA VAL A 115 -11.17 -1.62 11.40
C VAL A 115 -12.25 -2.02 12.40
N GLN A 116 -13.51 -1.74 12.08
CA GLN A 116 -14.67 -2.12 12.87
C GLN A 116 -15.68 -2.89 12.01
N THR A 117 -16.42 -3.81 12.63
CA THR A 117 -17.57 -4.47 11.99
C THR A 117 -18.83 -3.64 12.23
N ILE A 118 -19.48 -3.21 11.15
CA ILE A 118 -20.74 -2.48 11.16
C ILE A 118 -21.70 -3.27 10.26
N GLU A 119 -22.86 -3.67 10.78
CA GLU A 119 -23.87 -4.45 10.01
C GLU A 119 -23.25 -5.67 9.28
N ASP A 120 -22.46 -6.47 10.02
CA ASP A 120 -21.78 -7.68 9.53
C ASP A 120 -20.75 -7.47 8.41
N ALA A 121 -20.33 -6.23 8.14
CA ALA A 121 -19.29 -5.90 7.17
C ALA A 121 -18.13 -5.09 7.80
N PRO A 122 -16.89 -5.26 7.32
CA PRO A 122 -15.75 -4.50 7.82
C PRO A 122 -15.70 -3.08 7.23
N TYR A 123 -15.39 -2.10 8.08
CA TYR A 123 -15.18 -0.71 7.72
C TYR A 123 -13.90 -0.19 8.34
N PHE A 124 -13.17 0.64 7.60
CA PHE A 124 -12.07 1.42 8.15
C PHE A 124 -12.63 2.70 8.78
N THR A 125 -12.29 2.93 10.05
CA THR A 125 -12.82 4.03 10.89
C THR A 125 -11.74 5.03 11.30
N GLY A 126 -10.62 5.09 10.57
CA GLY A 126 -9.59 6.11 10.83
C GLY A 126 -10.13 7.52 10.63
N LYS A 127 -9.69 8.43 11.50
CA LYS A 127 -10.28 9.78 11.63
C LYS A 127 -10.24 10.54 10.30
N HIS A 128 -9.10 10.56 9.63
CA HIS A 128 -8.91 11.30 8.39
C HIS A 128 -9.65 10.65 7.23
N ALA A 129 -9.62 9.32 7.12
CA ALA A 129 -10.36 8.59 6.10
C ALA A 129 -11.87 8.80 6.23
N VAL A 130 -12.38 8.77 7.46
CA VAL A 130 -13.80 9.05 7.76
C VAL A 130 -14.18 10.48 7.38
N GLU A 131 -13.34 11.46 7.72
CA GLU A 131 -13.56 12.86 7.37
C GLU A 131 -13.59 13.08 5.86
N VAL A 132 -12.67 12.46 5.11
CA VAL A 132 -12.58 12.57 3.64
C VAL A 132 -13.71 11.84 2.93
N PHE A 133 -14.12 10.67 3.43
CA PHE A 133 -15.17 9.86 2.80
C PHE A 133 -16.59 10.31 3.20
N GLY A 134 -16.74 10.96 4.37
CA GLY A 134 -18.02 11.35 4.95
C GLY A 134 -18.65 10.30 5.87
N GLY A 135 -17.87 9.29 6.28
CA GLY A 135 -18.33 8.17 7.13
C GLY A 135 -17.30 7.03 7.18
N PRO A 136 -17.58 5.94 7.91
CA PRO A 136 -16.75 4.73 7.86
C PRO A 136 -16.53 4.26 6.42
N VAL A 137 -15.30 3.92 6.05
CA VAL A 137 -14.95 3.51 4.68
C VAL A 137 -15.23 2.01 4.50
N PRO A 138 -16.15 1.60 3.61
CA PRO A 138 -16.42 0.20 3.34
C PRO A 138 -15.17 -0.55 2.86
N LEU A 139 -14.93 -1.73 3.44
CA LEU A 139 -13.86 -2.64 3.02
C LEU A 139 -14.43 -3.91 2.38
N GLU A 140 -13.57 -4.65 1.69
CA GLU A 140 -13.86 -6.05 1.38
C GLU A 140 -13.81 -6.92 2.63
N ALA A 141 -14.40 -8.12 2.54
CA ALA A 141 -14.48 -9.07 3.65
C ALA A 141 -13.11 -9.47 4.24
N ASP A 142 -12.03 -9.35 3.46
CA ASP A 142 -10.67 -9.59 3.94
C ASP A 142 -10.09 -8.47 4.81
N ALA A 143 -10.77 -7.31 4.88
CA ALA A 143 -10.34 -6.07 5.51
C ALA A 143 -8.95 -5.57 5.05
N ARG A 144 -8.50 -6.01 3.87
CA ARG A 144 -7.22 -5.65 3.26
C ARG A 144 -7.40 -4.76 2.03
N HIS A 145 -8.61 -4.69 1.49
CA HIS A 145 -8.93 -3.87 0.34
C HIS A 145 -10.11 -2.97 0.65
N ILE A 146 -10.12 -1.78 0.03
CA ILE A 146 -11.31 -0.94 -0.02
C ILE A 146 -12.36 -1.65 -0.88
N LYS A 147 -13.64 -1.48 -0.53
CA LYS A 147 -14.74 -2.12 -1.23
C LYS A 147 -14.68 -1.88 -2.74
N ASN A 148 -14.93 -2.93 -3.51
CA ASN A 148 -14.88 -2.88 -4.95
C ASN A 148 -15.84 -1.82 -5.52
N GLY A 149 -15.34 -0.98 -6.43
CA GLY A 149 -16.10 0.10 -7.07
C GLY A 149 -16.31 1.34 -6.22
N LEU A 150 -15.72 1.44 -5.01
CA LEU A 150 -15.84 2.63 -4.18
C LEU A 150 -15.17 3.82 -4.84
N MET A 151 -15.89 4.94 -4.93
CA MET A 151 -15.42 6.19 -5.53
C MET A 151 -14.92 7.18 -4.47
N SER A 152 -13.79 7.83 -4.73
CA SER A 152 -13.25 8.92 -3.91
C SER A 152 -12.55 9.93 -4.82
N GLY A 153 -12.89 11.22 -4.66
CA GLY A 153 -12.33 12.28 -5.52
C GLY A 153 -12.69 12.12 -7.01
N GLY A 154 -13.81 11.49 -7.33
CA GLY A 154 -14.29 11.30 -8.71
C GLY A 154 -13.70 10.09 -9.45
N THR A 155 -12.83 9.30 -8.82
CA THR A 155 -12.29 8.05 -9.39
C THR A 155 -12.42 6.90 -8.38
N GLU A 156 -12.32 5.67 -8.87
CA GLU A 156 -12.34 4.46 -8.05
C GLU A 156 -11.09 4.39 -7.16
N ALA A 157 -11.25 3.99 -5.90
CA ALA A 157 -10.19 3.91 -4.90
C ALA A 157 -9.04 3.00 -5.37
N ARG A 158 -7.78 3.35 -5.05
CA ARG A 158 -6.63 2.57 -5.49
C ARG A 158 -6.54 1.25 -4.74
N MET A 159 -6.87 1.22 -3.47
CA MET A 159 -6.85 -0.02 -2.68
C MET A 159 -8.05 -0.95 -2.95
N ASP A 160 -8.80 -0.71 -4.03
CA ASP A 160 -9.72 -1.66 -4.65
C ASP A 160 -8.98 -2.93 -5.14
N PRO A 161 -9.51 -4.15 -4.92
CA PRO A 161 -8.83 -5.40 -5.28
C PRO A 161 -8.82 -5.69 -6.79
N SER A 162 -9.51 -4.87 -7.58
CA SER A 162 -9.68 -5.02 -9.02
C SER A 162 -9.05 -3.84 -9.76
N THR A 163 -8.67 -4.09 -11.01
CA THR A 163 -8.26 -3.03 -11.93
C THR A 163 -8.76 -3.41 -13.31
N LYS A 164 -9.48 -2.48 -13.95
CA LYS A 164 -9.95 -2.67 -15.31
C LYS A 164 -8.77 -2.53 -16.28
N LYS A 165 -8.66 -3.45 -17.24
CA LYS A 165 -7.66 -3.35 -18.30
C LYS A 165 -7.81 -2.07 -19.11
N GLY A 166 -6.70 -1.53 -19.60
CA GLY A 166 -6.65 -0.25 -20.32
C GLY A 166 -7.09 0.95 -19.49
N THR A 167 -6.97 0.89 -18.16
CA THR A 167 -7.23 2.03 -17.28
C THR A 167 -6.07 2.23 -16.32
N ARG A 168 -5.79 3.50 -16.01
CA ARG A 168 -4.82 3.93 -14.99
C ARG A 168 -5.58 4.29 -13.73
N LYS A 169 -5.20 3.72 -12.59
CA LYS A 169 -5.72 4.09 -11.27
C LYS A 169 -4.66 4.88 -10.49
N TRP A 170 -5.04 6.05 -10.02
CA TRP A 170 -4.22 6.91 -9.16
C TRP A 170 -4.67 6.79 -7.70
N PRO A 171 -3.78 7.03 -6.72
CA PRO A 171 -4.19 7.19 -5.33
C PRO A 171 -5.27 8.26 -5.21
N THR A 172 -6.34 7.93 -4.50
CA THR A 172 -7.49 8.80 -4.26
C THR A 172 -7.37 9.51 -2.92
N PRO A 173 -8.21 10.53 -2.64
CA PRO A 173 -8.21 11.19 -1.35
C PRO A 173 -8.37 10.23 -0.16
N VAL A 174 -9.20 9.17 -0.29
CA VAL A 174 -9.35 8.18 0.79
C VAL A 174 -8.08 7.35 0.98
N ASP A 175 -7.38 6.95 -0.09
CA ASP A 175 -6.11 6.22 0.03
C ASP A 175 -5.06 7.07 0.78
N ILE A 176 -4.97 8.37 0.44
CA ILE A 176 -4.06 9.31 1.09
C ILE A 176 -4.45 9.55 2.56
N ALA A 177 -5.75 9.59 2.86
CA ALA A 177 -6.23 9.79 4.22
C ALA A 177 -5.92 8.60 5.12
N ILE A 178 -6.01 7.37 4.62
CA ILE A 178 -5.59 6.16 5.36
C ILE A 178 -4.08 6.20 5.66
N LEU A 179 -3.24 6.70 4.75
CA LEU A 179 -1.81 6.91 5.03
C LEU A 179 -1.62 7.87 6.22
N LYS A 180 -2.39 8.97 6.30
CA LYS A 180 -2.34 9.89 7.45
C LYS A 180 -2.75 9.19 8.74
N ASP A 181 -3.82 8.39 8.70
CA ASP A 181 -4.34 7.66 9.85
C ASP A 181 -3.35 6.59 10.40
N ILE A 182 -2.30 6.24 9.64
CA ILE A 182 -1.27 5.30 10.07
C ILE A 182 0.10 5.95 10.32
N GLY A 183 0.15 7.28 10.39
CA GLY A 183 1.33 8.04 10.84
C GLY A 183 2.08 8.80 9.74
N TYR A 184 1.71 8.67 8.47
CA TYR A 184 2.41 9.39 7.40
C TYR A 184 2.09 10.89 7.39
N GLU A 185 3.15 11.69 7.32
CA GLU A 185 3.05 13.10 6.96
C GLU A 185 2.93 13.24 5.44
N ILE A 186 1.82 13.82 4.98
CA ILE A 186 1.60 14.07 3.56
C ILE A 186 2.11 15.46 3.23
N VAL A 187 3.33 15.54 2.72
CA VAL A 187 3.86 16.76 2.11
C VAL A 187 3.24 16.93 0.74
N SER A 188 2.61 18.07 0.47
CA SER A 188 2.30 18.45 -0.91
C SER A 188 3.62 18.59 -1.64
N LEU A 189 3.92 17.67 -2.55
CA LEU A 189 4.88 17.98 -3.60
C LEU A 189 4.31 19.21 -4.31
N LYS A 190 5.10 20.29 -4.37
CA LYS A 190 4.68 21.48 -5.13
C LYS A 190 4.35 21.05 -6.56
N PRO A 191 3.31 21.63 -7.19
CA PRO A 191 3.01 21.37 -8.59
C PRO A 191 4.21 21.63 -9.50
#